data_AF-A0A438VEG3-F1
#
_entry.id   AF-A0A438VEG3-F1
#
_cell.length_a   1.000
_cell.length_b   1.000
_cell.length_c   1.000
_cell.angle_alpha   90.00
_cell.angle_beta   90.00
_cell.angle_gamma   90.00
#
_symmetry.space_group_name_H-M   'P 1'
#
loop_
_entity.id
_entity.type
_entity.pdbx_description
1 polymer ?
#
loop_
_entity_poly.entity_id
_entity_poly.type
_entity_poly.pdbx_seq_one_letter_code
_entity_poly.pdbx_strand_id
1 'polypeptide(L)' 'AGTGGDEAGIFVGDLFKAYCRYADLKKWKVEIVSSSENSVGGYKEIIALIKGKGVYSRLKFEAGTHRVQRVPETESQGR' A
#
# COMPACT_ATOMS: atom_id res chain seq x y z
N ALA A 1 -2.53 -4.65 -8.90
CA ALA A 1 -1.28 -5.34 -8.53
C ALA A 1 -0.43 -5.53 -9.78
N GLY A 2 0.86 -5.17 -9.73
CA GLY A 2 1.79 -5.32 -10.85
C GLY A 2 2.40 -6.73 -10.93
N THR A 3 3.62 -6.84 -11.45
CA THR A 3 4.39 -8.10 -11.47
C THR A 3 4.66 -8.59 -10.04
N GLY A 4 4.44 -9.87 -9.74
CA GLY A 4 4.66 -10.47 -8.42
C GLY A 4 3.44 -11.18 -7.81
N GLY A 5 2.31 -11.27 -8.52
CA GLY A 5 1.17 -12.10 -8.11
C GLY A 5 0.66 -11.78 -6.70
N ASP A 6 0.60 -12.80 -5.84
CA ASP A 6 0.07 -12.67 -4.49
C ASP A 6 0.95 -11.82 -3.57
N GLU A 7 2.26 -11.91 -3.75
CA GLU A 7 3.25 -11.13 -3.01
C GLU A 7 3.12 -9.62 -3.32
N ALA A 8 2.78 -9.28 -4.56
CA ALA A 8 2.46 -7.90 -4.92
C ALA A 8 1.21 -7.39 -4.19
N GLY A 9 0.22 -8.26 -3.95
CA GLY A 9 -0.97 -7.93 -3.17
C GLY A 9 -0.66 -7.64 -1.69
N ILE A 10 0.20 -8.46 -1.08
CA ILE A 10 0.69 -8.26 0.28
C ILE A 10 1.45 -6.93 0.37
N PHE A 11 2.34 -6.66 -0.60
CA PHE A 11 3.11 -5.41 -0.63
C PHE A 11 2.23 -4.15 -0.76
N VAL A 12 1.13 -4.20 -1.52
CA VAL A 12 0.14 -3.10 -1.56
C VAL A 12 -0.45 -2.84 -0.17
N GLY A 13 -0.75 -3.90 0.58
CA GLY A 13 -1.22 -3.80 1.96
C GLY A 13 -0.20 -3.14 2.89
N ASP A 14 1.07 -3.49 2.75
CA ASP A 14 2.16 -2.90 3.54
C ASP A 14 2.37 -1.42 3.22
N LEU A 15 2.36 -1.05 1.94
CA LEU A 15 2.41 0.34 1.50
C LEU A 15 1.23 1.14 2.07
N PHE A 16 0.00 0.61 1.98
CA PHE A 16 -1.17 1.28 2.51
C PHE A 16 -1.07 1.50 4.03
N LYS A 17 -0.64 0.48 4.79
CA LYS A 17 -0.38 0.61 6.23
C LYS A 17 0.67 1.68 6.53
N ALA A 18 1.75 1.74 5.74
CA ALA A 18 2.78 2.76 5.88
C ALA A 18 2.22 4.17 5.65
N TYR A 19 1.39 4.37 4.62
CA TYR A 19 0.72 5.64 4.36
C TYR A 19 -0.29 6.03 5.44
N CYS A 20 -1.07 5.08 5.97
CA CYS A 20 -1.97 5.32 7.10
C CYS A 20 -1.19 5.82 8.32
N ARG A 21 -0.09 5.14 8.67
CA ARG A 21 0.78 5.57 9.77
C ARG A 21 1.38 6.96 9.54
N TYR A 22 1.79 7.25 8.30
CA TYR A 22 2.30 8.58 7.95
C TYR A 22 1.21 9.66 8.08
N ALA A 23 -0.01 9.36 7.62
CA ALA A 23 -1.16 10.25 7.73
C ALA A 23 -1.52 10.52 9.20
N ASP A 24 -1.52 9.51 10.06
CA ASP A 24 -1.78 9.64 11.50
C ASP A 24 -0.76 10.57 12.18
N LEU A 25 0.52 10.41 11.87
CA LEU A 25 1.59 11.29 12.38
C LEU A 25 1.40 12.76 11.96
N LYS A 26 0.73 13.00 10.83
CA LYS A 26 0.39 14.34 10.32
C LYS A 26 -1.01 14.81 10.70
N LYS A 27 -1.76 14.02 11.48
CA LYS A 27 -3.16 14.27 11.84
C LYS A 27 -4.05 14.44 10.60
N TRP A 28 -3.77 13.66 9.56
CA TRP A 28 -4.60 13.60 8.37
C TRP A 28 -5.63 12.50 8.51
N LYS A 29 -6.81 12.72 7.92
CA LYS A 29 -7.88 11.73 7.91
C LYS A 29 -7.75 10.87 6.66
N VAL A 30 -7.73 9.55 6.82
CA VAL A 30 -7.74 8.59 5.71
C VAL A 30 -9.15 7.98 5.60
N GLU A 31 -9.72 7.97 4.40
CA GLU A 31 -11.02 7.36 4.10
C GLU A 31 -10.82 6.37 2.94
N ILE A 32 -11.16 5.10 3.14
CA ILE A 32 -11.09 4.10 2.05
C ILE A 32 -12.31 4.30 1.15
N VAL A 33 -12.07 4.50 -0.14
CA VAL A 33 -13.11 4.70 -1.16
C VAL A 33 -13.47 3.38 -1.82
N SER A 34 -12.46 2.57 -2.13
CA SER A 34 -12.61 1.24 -2.73
C SER A 34 -11.44 0.36 -2.34
N SER A 35 -11.69 -0.93 -2.13
CA SER A 35 -10.67 -1.92 -1.87
C SER A 35 -11.04 -3.22 -2.56
N SER A 36 -10.09 -3.77 -3.31
CA SER A 36 -10.15 -5.13 -3.87
C SER A 36 -9.12 -5.97 -3.13
N GLU A 37 -9.60 -6.85 -2.26
CA GLU A 37 -8.77 -7.76 -1.49
C GLU A 37 -8.16 -8.85 -2.39
N ASN A 38 -7.01 -9.38 -1.98
CA ASN A 38 -6.38 -10.50 -2.65
C ASN A 38 -6.60 -11.80 -1.85
N SER A 39 -6.61 -12.94 -2.55
CA SER A 39 -6.91 -14.28 -2.03
C SER A 39 -5.99 -14.73 -0.88
N VAL A 40 -4.76 -14.22 -0.88
CA VAL A 40 -3.67 -14.67 0.01
C VAL A 40 -3.28 -13.57 1.01
N GLY A 41 -4.13 -12.54 1.15
CA GLY A 41 -3.89 -11.37 1.99
C GLY A 41 -3.40 -10.15 1.20
N GLY A 42 -3.59 -8.97 1.80
CA GLY A 42 -3.31 -7.69 1.16
C GLY A 42 -4.39 -7.28 0.14
N TYR A 43 -4.00 -6.43 -0.82
CA TYR A 43 -4.94 -5.83 -1.78
C TYR A 43 -4.45 -5.95 -3.21
N LYS A 44 -5.33 -6.38 -4.12
CA LYS A 44 -5.11 -6.24 -5.56
C LYS A 44 -5.13 -4.78 -5.97
N GLU A 45 -6.03 -3.99 -5.38
CA GLU A 45 -6.17 -2.56 -5.57
C GLU A 45 -6.75 -1.92 -4.30
N ILE A 46 -6.29 -0.72 -3.95
CA ILE A 46 -6.88 0.08 -2.89
C ILE A 46 -6.88 1.55 -3.30
N ILE A 47 -8.03 2.21 -3.13
CA ILE A 47 -8.25 3.62 -3.40
C ILE A 47 -8.63 4.27 -2.08
N ALA A 48 -7.80 5.20 -1.61
CA ALA A 48 -8.03 5.92 -0.36
C ALA A 48 -7.93 7.44 -0.58
N LEU A 49 -8.81 8.17 0.10
CA LEU A 49 -8.85 9.62 0.13
C LEU A 49 -8.20 10.11 1.42
N ILE A 50 -7.12 10.88 1.29
CA ILE A 50 -6.40 11.47 2.43
C ILE A 50 -6.74 12.96 2.51
N LYS A 51 -7.40 13.38 3.60
CA LYS A 51 -7.81 14.75 3.87
C LYS A 51 -6.93 15.39 4.93
N GLY A 52 -6.39 16.58 4.63
CA GLY A 52 -5.57 17.33 5.57
C GLY A 52 -4.82 18.49 4.93
N LYS A 53 -4.09 19.25 5.74
CA LYS A 53 -3.30 20.39 5.25
C LYS A 53 -2.02 19.91 4.56
N GLY A 54 -1.85 20.27 3.29
CA GLY A 54 -0.62 20.00 2.54
C GLY A 54 -0.38 18.52 2.20
N VAL A 55 -1.45 17.74 2.04
CA VAL A 55 -1.35 16.31 1.69
C VAL A 55 -0.65 16.13 0.34
N TYR A 56 -1.19 16.77 -0.72
CA TYR A 56 -0.68 16.61 -2.08
C TYR A 56 0.78 17.08 -2.22
N SER A 57 1.15 18.19 -1.58
CA SER A 57 2.52 18.71 -1.68
C SER A 57 3.59 17.76 -1.14
N ARG A 58 3.22 16.87 -0.20
CA ARG A 58 4.10 15.84 0.36
C ARG A 58 4.01 14.51 -0.39
N LEU A 59 2.81 14.07 -0.76
CA LEU A 59 2.61 12.75 -1.37
C LEU A 59 2.74 12.73 -2.91
N LYS A 60 2.87 13.89 -3.57
CA LYS A 60 3.01 13.95 -5.04
C LYS A 60 4.17 13.14 -5.62
N PHE A 61 5.20 12.87 -4.81
CA PHE A 61 6.38 12.10 -5.21
C PHE A 61 6.18 10.59 -5.13
N GLU A 62 5.10 10.14 -4.50
CA GLU A 62 4.78 8.72 -4.34
C GLU A 62 4.14 8.11 -5.60
N ALA A 63 3.82 8.94 -6.59
CA ALA A 63 3.29 8.51 -7.88
C ALA A 63 4.40 7.81 -8.68
N GLY A 64 4.30 6.49 -8.80
CA GLY A 64 5.25 5.70 -9.57
C GLY A 64 5.22 4.22 -9.22
N THR A 65 6.18 3.48 -9.75
CA THR A 65 6.37 2.06 -9.45
C THR A 65 7.24 1.90 -8.21
N HIS A 66 6.69 1.27 -7.19
CA HIS A 66 7.41 0.88 -5.98
C HIS A 66 7.89 -0.56 -6.12
N ARG A 67 9.20 -0.79 -5.97
CA ARG A 67 9.80 -2.13 -6.09
C ARG A 67 10.06 -2.72 -4.71
N VAL A 68 9.66 -3.97 -4.51
CA VAL A 68 9.97 -4.77 -3.34
C VAL A 68 10.92 -5.90 -3.70
N GLN A 69 11.89 -6.17 -2.83
CA GLN A 69 12.75 -7.35 -2.91
C GLN A 69 12.88 -7.90 -1.49
N ARG A 70 12.25 -9.04 -1.22
CA ARG A 70 12.24 -9.75 0.05
C ARG A 70 12.02 -11.24 -0.20
N VAL A 71 12.25 -12.06 0.81
CA VAL A 71 11.81 -13.45 0.80
C VAL A 71 10.28 -13.44 0.89
N PRO A 72 9.54 -14.01 -0.08
CA PRO A 72 8.08 -13.91 -0.09
C PRO A 72 7.46 -14.64 1.10
N GLU A 73 6.42 -14.07 1.68
CA GLU A 73 5.70 -14.75 2.78
C GLU A 73 4.90 -15.95 2.27
N THR A 74 4.58 -15.96 0.97
CA THR A 74 3.91 -17.07 0.29
C THR A 74 4.85 -18.22 -0.08
N GLU A 75 6.14 -18.15 0.26
CA GLU A 75 7.17 -19.10 -0.18
C GLU A 75 7.65 -19.98 0.98
N SER A 76 7.40 -21.29 0.89
CA SER A 76 7.78 -22.25 1.96
C SER A 76 9.26 -22.64 1.97
N GLN A 77 10.08 -22.19 1.00
CA GLN A 77 11.48 -22.61 0.82
C GLN A 77 12.55 -21.54 1.10
N GLY A 78 12.17 -20.33 1.53
CA GLY A 78 13.11 -19.37 2.11
C GLY A 78 14.10 -18.70 1.15
N ARG A 79 13.76 -18.55 -0.13
CA ARG A 79 14.48 -17.69 -1.09
C ARG A 79 13.50 -16.96 -1.97
#